data_AF-A0A1V5NRA0-F1
#
_entry.id   AF-A0A1V5NRA0-F1
#
_cell.length_a   1.000
_cell.length_b   1.000
_cell.length_c   1.000
_cell.angle_alpha   90.00
_cell.angle_beta   90.00
_cell.angle_gamma   90.00
#
_symmetry.space_group_name_H-M   'P 1'
#
loop_
_entity.id
_entity.type
_entity.pdbx_description
1 polymer ?
#
loop_
_entity_poly.entity_id
_entity_poly.type
_entity_poly.pdbx_seq_one_letter_code
_entity_poly.pdbx_strand_id
1 'polypeptide(L)'
;MKTKMGLCRGRHDIPGVDNYIFPSQVDPLDLAGMEAAAAAALAGVEALDLYVTGLTVALVAVINYCRQAGISLTLWHFDRESGDYYPQPVA
;
A
#
# COMPACT_ATOMS: atom_id res chain seq x y z
N MET A 1 -6.70 15.90 0.40
CA MET A 1 -5.40 15.49 1.00
C MET A 1 -5.25 14.00 0.79
N LYS A 2 -4.09 13.47 0.40
CA LYS A 2 -3.93 12.02 0.20
C LYS A 2 -3.67 11.33 1.54
N THR A 3 -4.30 10.18 1.73
CA THR A 3 -3.99 9.29 2.86
C THR A 3 -2.65 8.62 2.60
N LYS A 4 -1.78 8.55 3.61
CA LYS A 4 -0.47 7.90 3.53
C LYS A 4 -0.47 6.61 4.31
N MET A 5 -0.08 5.50 3.69
CA MET A 5 0.01 4.19 4.34
C MET A 5 1.19 3.38 3.83
N GLY A 6 1.76 2.53 4.68
CA GLY A 6 2.68 1.47 4.25
C GLY A 6 1.92 0.25 3.76
N LEU A 7 2.50 -0.51 2.84
CA LEU A 7 1.90 -1.76 2.39
C LEU A 7 1.94 -2.82 3.50
N CYS A 8 3.15 -3.27 3.86
CA CYS A 8 3.39 -4.25 4.91
C CYS A 8 4.27 -3.66 6.02
N ARG A 9 3.89 -3.89 7.29
CA ARG A 9 4.67 -3.41 8.45
C ARG A 9 5.96 -4.23 8.65
N GLY A 10 6.99 -3.60 9.24
CA GLY A 10 8.16 -4.30 9.77
C GLY A 10 9.20 -4.76 8.73
N ARG A 11 9.22 -4.14 7.55
CA ARG A 11 10.26 -4.36 6.52
C ARG A 11 11.19 -3.15 6.40
N HIS A 12 10.62 -1.96 6.41
CA HIS A 12 11.33 -0.69 6.39
C HIS A 12 10.56 0.30 7.25
N ASP A 13 11.28 1.13 8.02
CA ASP A 13 10.67 2.28 8.67
C ASP A 13 10.39 3.36 7.61
N ILE A 14 9.18 3.88 7.61
CA ILE A 14 8.73 4.93 6.70
C ILE A 14 8.46 6.17 7.58
N PRO A 15 9.28 7.24 7.48
CA PRO A 15 9.09 8.41 8.31
C PRO A 15 7.69 9.03 8.15
N GLY A 16 6.98 9.20 9.28
CA GLY A 16 5.66 9.83 9.31
C GLY A 16 4.51 8.95 8.80
N VAL A 17 4.69 7.63 8.73
CA VAL A 17 3.65 6.67 8.35
C VAL A 17 3.49 5.61 9.44
N ASP A 18 2.39 5.72 10.19
CA ASP A 18 2.05 4.79 11.28
C ASP A 18 0.98 3.76 10.88
N ASN A 19 0.28 4.01 9.77
CA ASN A 19 -0.80 3.16 9.26
C ASN A 19 -0.31 2.26 8.14
N TYR A 20 -0.76 1.00 8.16
CA TYR A 20 -0.40 -0.01 7.16
C TYR A 20 -1.64 -0.73 6.66
N ILE A 21 -1.68 -1.07 5.37
CA ILE A 21 -2.74 -1.93 4.81
C ILE A 21 -2.67 -3.31 5.45
N PHE A 22 -1.46 -3.85 5.60
CA PHE A 22 -1.20 -5.14 6.20
C PHE A 22 -0.28 -4.95 7.43
N PRO A 23 -0.85 -4.66 8.61
CA PRO A 23 -0.07 -4.39 9.82
C PRO A 23 0.54 -5.65 10.46
N SER A 24 0.06 -6.84 10.07
CA SER A 24 0.53 -8.16 10.50
C SER A 24 1.05 -8.98 9.32
N GLN A 25 1.65 -10.13 9.62
CA GLN A 25 2.03 -11.10 8.58
C GLN A 25 0.80 -11.53 7.77
N VAL A 26 0.99 -11.64 6.45
CA VAL A 26 -0.04 -12.03 5.48
C VAL A 26 0.34 -13.38 4.88
N ASP A 27 -0.65 -14.25 4.66
CA ASP A 27 -0.49 -15.45 3.85
C ASP A 27 -0.55 -15.08 2.35
N PRO A 28 0.54 -15.26 1.57
CA PRO A 28 0.54 -14.91 0.15
C PRO A 28 -0.42 -15.76 -0.70
N LEU A 29 -0.95 -16.86 -0.17
CA LEU A 29 -1.91 -17.72 -0.87
C LEU A 29 -3.37 -17.32 -0.60
N ASP A 30 -3.63 -16.48 0.41
CA ASP A 30 -4.96 -16.00 0.74
C ASP A 30 -5.31 -14.71 -0.01
N LEU A 31 -5.55 -14.84 -1.31
CA LEU A 31 -5.90 -13.70 -2.17
C LEU A 31 -7.20 -13.02 -1.72
N ALA A 32 -8.20 -13.80 -1.32
CA ALA A 32 -9.49 -13.27 -0.88
C ALA A 32 -9.35 -12.48 0.44
N GLY A 33 -8.56 -13.00 1.39
CA GLY A 33 -8.25 -12.28 2.62
C GLY A 33 -7.48 -10.98 2.37
N MET A 34 -6.54 -10.96 1.41
CA MET A 34 -5.84 -9.74 1.02
C MET A 34 -6.77 -8.68 0.41
N GLU A 35 -7.69 -9.09 -0.46
CA GLU A 35 -8.69 -8.18 -1.03
C GLU A 35 -9.62 -7.62 0.06
N ALA A 36 -10.13 -8.48 0.96
CA ALA A 36 -10.98 -8.05 2.06
C ALA A 36 -10.27 -7.10 3.03
N ALA A 37 -9.01 -7.36 3.35
CA ALA A 37 -8.19 -6.49 4.18
C ALA A 37 -7.90 -5.14 3.51
N ALA A 38 -7.59 -5.13 2.21
CA ALA A 38 -7.42 -3.90 1.44
C ALA A 38 -8.71 -3.07 1.44
N ALA A 39 -9.87 -3.73 1.24
CA ALA A 39 -11.16 -3.06 1.25
C ALA A 39 -11.48 -2.42 2.61
N ALA A 40 -11.25 -3.16 3.70
CA ALA A 40 -11.45 -2.66 5.06
C ALA A 40 -10.51 -1.48 5.38
N ALA A 41 -9.24 -1.58 5.02
CA ALA A 41 -8.24 -0.54 5.29
C ALA A 41 -8.48 0.75 4.49
N LEU A 42 -9.10 0.65 3.31
CA LEU A 42 -9.32 1.76 2.39
C LEU A 42 -10.77 2.26 2.36
N ALA A 43 -11.61 1.85 3.31
CA ALA A 43 -12.97 2.35 3.43
C ALA A 43 -12.98 3.87 3.62
N GLY A 44 -13.64 4.59 2.70
CA GLY A 44 -13.73 6.05 2.71
C GLY A 44 -12.47 6.79 2.24
N VAL A 45 -11.45 6.08 1.73
CA VAL A 45 -10.25 6.69 1.17
C VAL A 45 -10.49 7.05 -0.30
N GLU A 46 -10.28 8.32 -0.66
CA GLU A 46 -10.44 8.80 -2.05
C GLU A 46 -9.11 8.84 -2.82
N ALA A 47 -7.99 9.04 -2.12
CA ALA A 47 -6.65 9.07 -2.71
C ALA A 47 -5.59 8.54 -1.73
N LEU A 48 -4.69 7.70 -2.24
CA LEU A 48 -3.71 6.95 -1.46
C LEU A 48 -2.28 7.18 -1.99
N ASP A 49 -1.39 7.60 -1.10
CA ASP A 49 0.06 7.45 -1.23
C ASP A 49 0.48 6.18 -0.50
N LEU A 50 0.80 5.12 -1.25
CA LEU A 50 1.15 3.81 -0.73
C LEU A 50 2.66 3.58 -0.77
N TYR A 51 3.28 3.43 0.38
CA TYR A 51 4.71 3.14 0.49
C TYR A 51 4.95 1.63 0.35
N VAL A 52 5.68 1.26 -0.70
CA VAL A 52 5.90 -0.13 -1.10
C VAL A 52 7.04 -0.74 -0.30
N THR A 53 6.73 -1.76 0.48
CA THR A 53 7.69 -2.47 1.36
C THR A 53 7.88 -3.94 1.00
N GLY A 54 7.44 -4.35 -0.20
CA GLY A 54 7.59 -5.70 -0.75
C GLY A 54 6.27 -6.48 -0.87
N LEU A 55 6.37 -7.79 -1.10
CA LEU A 55 5.25 -8.73 -1.27
C LEU A 55 4.30 -8.38 -2.44
N THR A 56 4.69 -8.78 -3.65
CA THR A 56 3.99 -8.48 -4.90
C THR A 56 2.50 -8.81 -4.87
N VAL A 57 2.10 -9.94 -4.27
CA VAL A 57 0.68 -10.35 -4.20
C VAL A 57 -0.18 -9.36 -3.40
N ALA A 58 0.35 -8.83 -2.30
CA ALA A 58 -0.31 -7.82 -1.48
C ALA A 58 -0.40 -6.47 -2.23
N LEU A 59 0.67 -6.08 -2.94
CA LEU A 59 0.67 -4.88 -3.77
C LEU A 59 -0.40 -4.96 -4.87
N VAL A 60 -0.49 -6.10 -5.57
CA VAL A 60 -1.48 -6.32 -6.63
C VAL A 60 -2.91 -6.25 -6.07
N ALA A 61 -3.18 -6.83 -4.91
CA ALA A 61 -4.49 -6.74 -4.26
C ALA A 61 -4.91 -5.28 -4.00
N VAL A 62 -3.99 -4.45 -3.49
CA VAL A 62 -4.27 -3.02 -3.24
C VAL A 62 -4.47 -2.24 -4.54
N ILE A 63 -3.64 -2.49 -5.57
CA ILE A 63 -3.79 -1.85 -6.89
C ILE A 63 -5.18 -2.18 -7.47
N ASN A 64 -5.57 -3.46 -7.45
CA ASN A 64 -6.85 -3.90 -7.97
C ASN A 64 -8.02 -3.25 -7.22
N TYR A 65 -7.98 -3.22 -5.89
CA TYR A 65 -9.04 -2.59 -5.10
C TYR A 65 -9.13 -1.08 -5.37
N CYS A 66 -8.00 -0.36 -5.39
CA CYS A 66 -7.98 1.07 -5.70
C CYS A 66 -8.61 1.36 -7.08
N ARG A 67 -8.29 0.56 -8.11
CA ARG A 67 -8.90 0.70 -9.44
C ARG A 67 -10.41 0.46 -9.42
N GLN A 68 -10.87 -0.57 -8.71
CA GLN A 68 -12.30 -0.89 -8.62
C GLN A 68 -13.08 0.19 -7.86
N ALA A 69 -12.50 0.73 -6.79
CA ALA A 69 -13.13 1.74 -5.93
C ALA A 69 -12.93 3.19 -6.42
N GLY A 70 -12.19 3.41 -7.52
CA GLY A 70 -11.91 4.76 -8.04
C GLY A 70 -10.95 5.57 -7.17
N ILE A 71 -10.12 4.92 -6.37
CA ILE A 71 -9.15 5.57 -5.48
C ILE A 71 -7.92 5.97 -6.30
N SER A 72 -7.57 7.26 -6.25
CA SER A 72 -6.35 7.76 -6.89
C SER A 72 -5.11 7.22 -6.18
N LEU A 73 -4.29 6.42 -6.86
CA LEU A 73 -3.16 5.71 -6.26
C LEU A 73 -1.80 6.27 -6.73
N THR A 74 -0.89 6.46 -5.78
CA THR A 74 0.53 6.73 -6.04
C THR A 74 1.36 5.76 -5.21
N LEU A 75 2.23 4.99 -5.87
CA LEU A 75 3.17 4.09 -5.21
C LEU A 75 4.45 4.86 -4.88
N TRP A 76 4.93 4.73 -3.65
CA TRP A 76 6.18 5.32 -3.20
C TRP A 76 7.21 4.21 -3.01
N HIS A 77 8.30 4.29 -3.77
CA HIS A 77 9.35 3.26 -3.81
C HIS A 77 10.61 3.78 -3.14
N PHE A 78 11.24 2.96 -2.31
CA PHE A 78 12.49 3.33 -1.65
C PHE A 78 13.66 3.26 -2.63
N ASP A 79 14.36 4.37 -2.82
CA ASP A 79 15.64 4.43 -3.49
C ASP A 79 16.78 4.31 -2.47
N ARG A 80 17.59 3.25 -2.61
CA ARG A 80 18.70 2.97 -1.70
C ARG A 80 19.89 3.91 -1.91
N GLU A 81 20.04 4.50 -3.10
CA GLU A 81 21.16 5.39 -3.40
C GLU A 81 20.97 6.75 -2.73
N SER A 82 19.78 7.33 -2.85
CA SER A 82 19.42 8.58 -2.17
C SER A 82 19.03 8.40 -0.71
N GLY A 83 18.53 7.22 -0.33
CA GLY A 83 17.97 6.96 1.00
C GLY A 83 16.58 7.55 1.20
N ASP A 84 15.87 7.88 0.12
CA ASP A 84 14.53 8.50 0.14
C ASP A 84 13.54 7.74 -0.76
N TYR A 85 12.26 8.10 -0.70
CA TYR A 85 11.20 7.52 -1.50
C TYR A 85 10.88 8.38 -2.73
N TYR A 86 10.64 7.74 -3.88
CA TYR A 86 10.18 8.40 -5.10
C TYR A 86 8.76 7.94 -5.51
N PRO A 87 7.93 8.85 -6.07
CA PRO A 87 6.55 8.55 -6.42
C PRO A 87 6.40 7.95 -7.83
N GLN A 88 5.42 7.06 -7.97
CA GLN A 88 4.93 6.50 -9.23
C GLN A 88 3.39 6.56 -9.25
N PRO A 89 2.78 7.49 -9.99
CA PRO A 89 1.33 7.50 -10.20
C PRO A 89 0.86 6.22 -10.92
N VAL A 90 -0.26 5.65 -10.48
CA VAL A 90 -0.91 4.50 -11.13
C VAL A 90 -2.14 4.99 -11.89
N ALA A 91 -2.25 4.61 -13.17
CA ALA A 91 -3.32 5.00 -14.10
C ALA A 91 -4.24 3.83 -14.45
#